data_AF-A0A838I3M8-F1
#
_entry.id   AF-A0A838I3M8-F1
#
_cell.length_a   1.000
_cell.length_b   1.000
_cell.length_c   1.000
_cell.angle_alpha   90.00
_cell.angle_beta   90.00
_cell.angle_gamma   90.00
#
_symmetry.space_group_name_H-M   'P 1'
#
loop_
_entity.id
_entity.type
_entity.pdbx_description
1 polymer ?
#
loop_
_entity_poly.entity_id
_entity_poly.type
_entity_poly.pdbx_seq_one_letter_code
_entity_poly.pdbx_strand_id
1 'polypeptide(L)' 'MTAATALDRQIARYREMTGEQRLAVALELHELSCEVALEGIRRQNPGADLAEVQRLLHRRLELARAG' A
#
# COMPACT_ATOMS: atom_id res chain seq x y z
N MET A 1 -17.03 6.85 20.80
CA MET A 1 -16.62 7.32 19.46
C MET A 1 -17.26 6.36 18.46
N THR A 2 -18.04 6.82 17.48
CA THR A 2 -18.61 5.94 16.46
C THR A 2 -17.68 5.87 15.24
N ALA A 3 -17.87 4.88 14.36
CA ALA A 3 -17.10 4.78 13.11
C ALA A 3 -17.25 6.04 12.24
N ALA A 4 -18.46 6.61 12.18
CA ALA A 4 -18.71 7.86 11.47
C ALA A 4 -17.90 9.02 12.05
N THR A 5 -17.91 9.20 13.39
CA THR A 5 -17.12 10.25 14.03
C THR A 5 -15.61 10.07 13.86
N ALA A 6 -15.12 8.81 13.78
CA ALA A 6 -13.72 8.54 13.50
C ALA A 6 -13.34 8.93 12.07
N LEU A 7 -14.20 8.61 11.09
CA LEU A 7 -14.03 8.99 9.69
C LEU A 7 -14.02 10.52 9.52
N ASP A 8 -14.97 11.22 10.14
CA ASP A 8 -15.04 12.69 10.06
C ASP A 8 -13.77 13.35 10.59
N ARG A 9 -13.25 12.86 11.72
CA ARG A 9 -11.98 13.34 12.29
C ARG A 9 -10.79 13.07 11.38
N GLN A 10 -10.77 11.93 10.72
CA GLN A 10 -9.72 11.59 9.77
C GLN A 10 -9.75 12.51 8.54
N ILE A 11 -10.94 12.78 8.00
CA ILE A 11 -11.11 13.71 6.86
C ILE A 11 -10.70 15.14 7.26
N ALA A 12 -11.08 15.60 8.45
CA ALA A 12 -10.69 16.93 8.95
C ALA A 12 -9.16 17.08 8.99
N ARG A 13 -8.45 16.09 9.55
CA ARG A 13 -6.97 16.09 9.58
C ARG A 13 -6.35 16.15 8.19
N TYR A 14 -6.87 15.39 7.23
CA TYR A 14 -6.36 15.43 5.85
C TYR A 14 -6.57 16.79 5.16
N ARG A 15 -7.66 17.49 5.48
CA ARG A 15 -7.94 18.83 4.95
C ARG A 15 -6.99 19.88 5.53
N GLU A 16 -6.59 19.72 6.79
CA GLU A 16 -5.65 20.61 7.48
C GLU A 16 -4.19 20.43 7.02
N MET A 17 -3.86 19.32 6.35
CA MET A 17 -2.50 19.07 5.88
C MET A 17 -2.04 20.08 4.81
N THR A 18 -0.74 20.37 4.81
CA THR A 18 -0.06 21.05 3.70
C THR A 18 0.14 20.10 2.51
N GLY A 19 0.60 20.64 1.37
CA GLY A 19 0.96 19.82 0.21
C GLY A 19 2.09 18.83 0.50
N GLU A 20 3.11 19.29 1.22
CA GLU A 20 4.28 18.50 1.62
C GLU A 20 3.90 17.36 2.56
N GLN A 21 3.01 17.62 3.53
CA GLN A 21 2.50 16.59 4.44
C GLN A 21 1.68 15.53 3.68
N ARG A 22 0.85 15.94 2.71
CA ARG A 22 0.13 14.99 1.86
C ARG A 22 1.07 14.16 1.00
N LEU A 23 2.14 14.76 0.47
CA LEU A 23 3.15 14.04 -0.31
C LEU A 23 3.88 13.01 0.56
N ALA A 24 4.29 13.38 1.78
CA ALA A 24 4.94 12.45 2.70
C ALA A 24 4.05 11.23 3.01
N VAL A 25 2.78 11.46 3.34
CA VAL A 25 1.82 10.36 3.57
C VAL A 25 1.66 9.48 2.33
N ALA A 26 1.61 10.06 1.13
CA ALA A 26 1.48 9.29 -0.10
C ALA A 26 2.69 8.38 -0.35
N LEU A 27 3.90 8.86 -0.05
CA LEU A 27 5.13 8.06 -0.18
C LEU A 27 5.16 6.92 0.85
N GLU A 28 4.83 7.21 2.10
CA GLU A 28 4.74 6.19 3.16
C GLU A 28 3.69 5.11 2.83
N LEU A 29 2.52 5.53 2.33
CA LEU A 29 1.48 4.59 1.89
C LEU A 29 1.93 3.75 0.69
N HIS A 30 2.70 4.31 -0.22
CA HIS A 30 3.26 3.58 -1.35
C HIS A 30 4.22 2.48 -0.88
N GLU A 31 5.16 2.82 0.00
CA GLU A 31 6.11 1.87 0.59
C GLU A 31 5.38 0.75 1.33
N LEU A 32 4.44 1.10 2.22
CA LEU A 32 3.63 0.12 2.95
C LEU A 32 2.86 -0.80 2.00
N SER A 33 2.28 -0.25 0.92
CA SER A 33 1.55 -1.04 -0.06
C SER A 33 2.46 -2.06 -0.76
N CYS A 34 3.69 -1.66 -1.11
CA CYS A 34 4.70 -2.55 -1.67
C CYS A 34 5.07 -3.66 -0.67
N GLU A 35 5.29 -3.32 0.59
CA GLU A 35 5.61 -4.29 1.64
C GLU A 35 4.50 -5.33 1.84
N VAL A 36 3.24 -4.87 1.94
CA VAL A 36 2.07 -5.76 2.07
C VAL A 36 1.95 -6.69 0.86
N ALA A 37 2.15 -6.18 -0.35
CA ALA A 37 2.10 -6.99 -1.56
C ALA A 37 3.20 -8.06 -1.57
N LEU A 38 4.44 -7.68 -1.22
CA LEU A 38 5.57 -8.59 -1.13
C LEU A 38 5.35 -9.67 -0.06
N GLU A 39 4.86 -9.29 1.11
CA GLU A 39 4.58 -10.22 2.20
C GLU A 39 3.46 -11.21 1.82
N GLY A 40 2.42 -10.73 1.14
CA GLY A 40 1.38 -11.59 0.59
C GLY A 40 1.95 -12.63 -0.40
N ILE A 41 2.91 -12.24 -1.24
CA ILE A 41 3.59 -13.15 -2.17
C ILE A 41 4.44 -14.17 -1.41
N ARG A 42 5.24 -13.74 -0.41
CA ARG A 42 6.06 -14.63 0.41
C ARG A 42 5.24 -15.67 1.14
N ARG A 43 4.13 -15.27 1.78
CA ARG A 43 3.24 -16.22 2.45
C ARG A 43 2.64 -17.26 1.51
N GLN A 44 2.35 -16.88 0.27
CA GLN A 44 1.82 -17.79 -0.74
C GLN A 44 2.90 -18.68 -1.37
N ASN A 45 4.19 -18.31 -1.22
CA ASN A 45 5.32 -19.02 -1.81
C ASN A 45 6.46 -19.14 -0.78
N PRO A 46 6.32 -19.99 0.26
CA PRO A 46 7.24 -19.99 1.41
C PRO A 46 8.71 -20.34 1.09
N GLY A 47 8.97 -20.95 -0.06
CA GLY A 47 10.32 -21.28 -0.53
C GLY A 47 10.89 -20.33 -1.58
N ALA A 48 10.14 -19.30 -1.98
CA ALA A 48 10.59 -18.36 -3.00
C ALA A 48 11.74 -17.49 -2.48
N ASP A 49 12.81 -17.41 -3.25
CA ASP A 49 13.86 -16.44 -3.01
C ASP A 49 13.41 -15.02 -3.38
N LEU A 50 14.25 -14.02 -3.08
CA LEU A 50 13.92 -12.62 -3.37
C LEU A 50 13.66 -12.38 -4.87
N ALA A 51 14.41 -13.01 -5.75
CA ALA A 51 14.26 -12.82 -7.19
C ALA A 51 12.93 -13.40 -7.69
N GLU A 52 12.51 -14.53 -7.14
CA GLU A 52 11.24 -15.17 -7.42
C GLU A 52 10.06 -14.34 -6.92
N VAL A 53 10.14 -13.81 -5.70
CA VAL A 53 9.14 -12.89 -5.16
C VAL A 53 8.99 -11.66 -6.06
N GLN A 54 10.10 -11.08 -6.56
CA GLN A 54 10.06 -9.93 -7.47
C GLN A 54 9.44 -10.28 -8.84
N ARG A 55 9.77 -11.45 -9.41
CA ARG A 55 9.14 -11.93 -10.65
C ARG A 55 7.62 -12.09 -10.49
N LEU A 56 7.19 -12.65 -9.37
CA LEU A 56 5.77 -12.83 -9.04
C LEU A 56 5.06 -11.49 -8.86
N LEU A 57 5.71 -10.52 -8.21
CA LEU A 57 5.19 -9.15 -8.07
C LEU A 57 4.98 -8.51 -9.45
N HIS A 58 6.00 -8.55 -10.31
CA HIS A 58 5.91 -8.00 -11.65
C HIS A 58 4.76 -8.63 -12.45
N ARG A 59 4.61 -9.96 -12.39
CA ARG A 59 3.48 -10.65 -13.05
C ARG A 59 2.13 -10.17 -12.54
N ARG A 60 1.98 -9.91 -11.24
CA ARG A 60 0.72 -9.37 -10.68
C ARG A 60 0.43 -7.96 -11.18
N LEU A 61 1.46 -7.12 -11.26
CA LEU A 61 1.31 -5.75 -11.76
C LEU A 61 0.90 -5.73 -13.24
N GLU A 62 1.47 -6.59 -14.06
CA GLU A 62 1.07 -6.71 -15.48
C GLU A 62 -0.39 -7.17 -15.62
N LEU A 63 -0.84 -8.12 -14.80
CA LEU A 63 -2.25 -8.53 -14.78
C LEU A 63 -3.19 -7.40 -14.35
N ALA A 64 -2.80 -6.62 -13.34
CA ALA A 64 -3.57 -5.47 -12.87
C ALA A 64 -3.62 -4.32 -13.88
N ARG A 65 -2.57 -4.16 -14.71
CA ARG A 65 -2.52 -3.16 -15.78
C ARG A 65 -3.39 -3.53 -16.98
N ALA A 66 -3.62 -4.82 -17.21
CA ALA A 66 -4.36 -5.33 -18.34
C ALA A 66 -5.88 -5.44 -18.11
N GLY A 67 -6.35 -5.23 -16.87
CA GLY A 67 -7.78 -5.23 -16.49
C GLY A 67 -8.30 -3.83 -16.24
#